data_AF-A0A8H6YW14-F1
#
_entry.id   AF-A0A8H6YW14-F1
#
_cell.length_a   1.000
_cell.length_b   1.000
_cell.length_c   1.000
_cell.angle_alpha   90.00
_cell.angle_beta   90.00
_cell.angle_gamma   90.00
#
_symmetry.space_group_name_H-M   'P 1'
#
loop_
_entity.id
_entity.type
_entity.pdbx_description
1 polymer ?
#
loop_
_entity_poly.entity_id
_entity_poly.type
_entity_poly.pdbx_seq_one_letter_code
_entity_poly.pdbx_strand_id
1 'polypeptide(L)'
;MICWGYVAVGSRWLSSIRGRQMGGCTPATMHISTFVLQLAVLSRALVALGLGGLSSDPTLQQRTANPACLKSVELSCLNLAANCIDSVNSGNINNLWGIKSCVAAATCYGVGDLITSVECQTSLTTTNAAQTSLDYTNIYASIVGSCAWASGGCPITQQNYIDFYYGELTAINTANWPSSADVVIAFWNAITAWAATGSTVPYLNFNDWLHYSSYPSTPPTNGKYVFAHFILGLVASYVQSDWEADMNLAKAIGIDAFALDIGKDTYNDQQLGFAYAAAANVGFKVFISFDFSYWTSADVSTMATYIQTYATKPGQFIYNNAAFVSSFVGDGYPYRTLESQSGVTLFACPNWQPGSFVDNANADCGLSWNAAWPNTNNNPLDANITTSLDQQYISDLGGKPYMMPVSPWFNTHYGINSYDKNWIFYSDWLYQSRWDEVLQLQPQFVEILTWNGPLHGDNSPIYAGGPTGASQWVNGMPHDAWRDVAQIYISAFKSGASTPTVTTDELVYYYRPTPKGATCSDTVPQPTGYQYDDDFVFVIALLKSAGTVTITSGSNSPQQFSLSAGVHTIAAPMGLGTQTFALSSSTANLSGNGGLQITNQCSVYNFNAYVGKVSA
;
A
#
# COMPACT_ATOMS: atom_id res chain seq x y z
N MET A 1 -8.67 26.84 -13.80
CA MET A 1 -8.00 27.89 -13.00
C MET A 1 -9.01 28.46 -12.01
N ILE A 2 -8.57 28.80 -10.78
CA ILE A 2 -9.29 29.40 -9.61
C ILE A 2 -9.79 28.33 -8.60
N CYS A 3 -9.09 28.08 -7.47
CA CYS A 3 -9.00 28.73 -6.13
C CYS A 3 -10.13 28.38 -5.12
N TRP A 4 -9.76 27.77 -3.99
CA TRP A 4 -10.55 27.45 -2.79
C TRP A 4 -10.02 28.21 -1.56
N GLY A 5 -10.89 28.49 -0.60
CA GLY A 5 -10.52 28.92 0.75
C GLY A 5 -11.70 28.73 1.70
N TYR A 6 -11.44 28.25 2.92
CA TYR A 6 -12.43 28.21 4.00
C TYR A 6 -11.86 28.67 5.35
N VAL A 7 -12.74 29.32 6.12
CA VAL A 7 -12.50 29.94 7.43
C VAL A 7 -13.16 29.11 8.54
N ALA A 8 -12.46 28.95 9.67
CA ALA A 8 -12.84 28.16 10.84
C ALA A 8 -13.63 28.93 11.91
N VAL A 9 -14.55 28.27 12.64
CA VAL A 9 -14.98 28.61 14.01
C VAL A 9 -15.47 27.34 14.74
N GLY A 10 -15.07 27.12 16.00
CA GLY A 10 -15.41 25.92 16.79
C GLY A 10 -16.19 26.16 18.10
N SER A 11 -16.50 25.04 18.78
CA SER A 11 -16.27 24.75 20.22
C SER A 11 -17.44 24.23 21.12
N ARG A 12 -17.11 23.15 21.87
CA ARG A 12 -17.55 22.62 23.21
C ARG A 12 -18.90 21.87 23.39
N TRP A 13 -18.91 20.69 24.06
CA TRP A 13 -19.09 20.45 25.52
C TRP A 13 -19.12 18.93 25.92
N LEU A 14 -18.46 18.58 27.06
CA LEU A 14 -18.64 17.55 28.15
C LEU A 14 -19.34 16.17 27.92
N SER A 15 -19.16 15.07 28.69
CA SER A 15 -18.21 14.53 29.68
C SER A 15 -18.75 13.21 30.32
N SER A 16 -17.85 12.29 30.71
CA SER A 16 -17.96 11.34 31.88
C SER A 16 -18.84 10.06 31.69
N ILE A 17 -18.59 8.84 32.21
CA ILE A 17 -18.16 8.32 33.55
C ILE A 17 -17.68 6.82 33.46
N ARG A 18 -16.70 6.47 34.32
CA ARG A 18 -16.26 5.21 35.05
C ARG A 18 -17.09 3.90 34.92
N GLY A 19 -16.60 2.66 35.12
CA GLY A 19 -15.32 2.06 35.57
C GLY A 19 -15.46 0.58 36.05
N ARG A 20 -14.32 -0.03 36.47
CA ARG A 20 -14.04 -1.32 37.21
C ARG A 20 -14.03 -2.64 36.40
N GLN A 21 -12.89 -3.36 36.27
CA GLN A 21 -12.16 -4.29 37.20
C GLN A 21 -12.95 -5.57 37.54
N MET A 22 -12.43 -6.80 37.67
CA MET A 22 -11.14 -7.52 37.49
C MET A 22 -11.50 -9.03 37.61
N GLY A 23 -10.65 -9.96 37.16
CA GLY A 23 -10.65 -11.33 37.69
C GLY A 23 -10.06 -12.40 36.77
N GLY A 24 -8.81 -12.78 37.00
CA GLY A 24 -8.14 -13.92 36.35
C GLY A 24 -8.12 -15.18 37.20
N CYS A 25 -7.71 -16.31 36.60
CA CYS A 25 -7.05 -17.45 37.24
C CYS A 25 -6.38 -18.33 36.15
N THR A 26 -5.18 -18.83 36.45
CA THR A 26 -4.27 -19.65 35.61
C THR A 26 -4.09 -21.06 36.23
N PRO A 27 -3.10 -21.90 35.86
CA PRO A 27 -3.22 -23.00 34.89
C PRO A 27 -2.81 -24.38 35.48
N ALA A 28 -2.86 -25.46 34.69
CA ALA A 28 -2.24 -26.73 35.05
C ALA A 28 -1.57 -27.41 33.84
N THR A 29 -0.33 -27.84 34.05
CA THR A 29 0.62 -28.53 33.17
C THR A 29 0.67 -30.04 33.49
N MET A 30 0.91 -30.93 32.50
CA MET A 30 2.00 -31.96 32.53
C MET A 30 2.09 -32.89 31.27
N HIS A 31 3.32 -32.96 30.72
CA HIS A 31 4.12 -34.00 29.98
C HIS A 31 3.47 -35.13 29.13
N ILE A 32 3.72 -35.21 27.81
CA ILE A 32 4.87 -35.80 27.00
C ILE A 32 5.00 -37.33 27.04
N SER A 33 4.72 -38.02 25.91
CA SER A 33 5.69 -38.86 25.17
C SER A 33 5.05 -39.64 24.00
N THR A 34 5.77 -39.64 22.87
CA THR A 34 5.79 -40.63 21.76
C THR A 34 4.52 -40.88 20.94
N PHE A 35 4.43 -40.31 19.73
CA PHE A 35 4.06 -40.99 18.46
C PHE A 35 4.02 -39.96 17.30
N VAL A 36 5.17 -39.36 16.99
CA VAL A 36 5.37 -38.58 15.75
C VAL A 36 6.11 -39.46 14.76
N LEU A 37 5.34 -40.19 13.94
CA LEU A 37 5.66 -40.65 12.58
C LEU A 37 4.54 -41.65 12.20
N GLN A 38 3.36 -41.18 11.79
CA GLN A 38 2.42 -41.90 10.88
C GLN A 38 1.01 -41.29 10.71
N LEU A 39 0.70 -40.10 11.22
CA LEU A 39 -0.58 -39.41 10.93
C LEU A 39 -0.35 -37.96 10.45
N ALA A 40 0.25 -37.81 9.27
CA ALA A 40 0.35 -36.52 8.55
C ALA A 40 -0.75 -36.35 7.49
N VAL A 41 -1.78 -37.20 7.50
CA VAL A 41 -2.98 -37.09 6.68
C VAL A 41 -4.16 -37.39 7.60
N LEU A 42 -5.13 -36.47 7.68
CA LEU A 42 -6.26 -36.40 8.64
C LEU A 42 -5.95 -35.79 10.01
N SER A 43 -6.00 -34.45 10.09
CA SER A 43 -6.72 -33.67 11.13
C SER A 43 -6.55 -32.17 10.88
N ARG A 44 -7.21 -31.65 9.84
CA ARG A 44 -7.48 -30.21 9.69
C ARG A 44 -8.97 -30.00 9.89
N ALA A 45 -9.38 -29.75 11.14
CA ALA A 45 -10.68 -29.18 11.49
C ALA A 45 -10.62 -28.68 12.95
N LEU A 46 -11.13 -27.46 13.19
CA LEU A 46 -11.11 -26.66 14.43
C LEU A 46 -9.71 -26.07 14.72
N VAL A 47 -9.48 -24.76 14.85
CA VAL A 47 -10.25 -23.70 15.51
C VAL A 47 -10.01 -22.37 14.79
N ALA A 48 -11.09 -21.74 14.33
CA ALA A 48 -11.17 -20.29 14.18
C ALA A 48 -11.99 -19.78 15.38
N LEU A 49 -11.51 -18.72 16.05
CA LEU A 49 -12.29 -17.68 16.75
C LEU A 49 -11.34 -16.74 17.54
N GLY A 50 -11.17 -15.51 17.03
CA GLY A 50 -11.18 -14.28 17.85
C GLY A 50 -9.91 -13.75 18.53
N LEU A 51 -9.36 -12.68 17.91
CA LEU A 51 -8.68 -11.49 18.46
C LEU A 51 -7.19 -11.56 18.90
N GLY A 52 -6.33 -10.91 18.09
CA GLY A 52 -5.19 -10.09 18.55
C GLY A 52 -3.80 -10.75 18.59
N GLY A 53 -2.91 -10.30 17.70
CA GLY A 53 -1.45 -10.43 17.82
C GLY A 53 -0.85 -11.70 17.21
N LEU A 54 0.16 -11.50 16.35
CA LEU A 54 1.21 -12.43 15.90
C LEU A 54 0.84 -13.93 15.83
N SER A 55 0.85 -14.46 14.60
CA SER A 55 0.60 -15.86 14.22
C SER A 55 0.74 -16.87 15.37
N SER A 56 -0.32 -17.61 15.66
CA SER A 56 -0.34 -18.69 16.66
C SER A 56 0.42 -19.93 16.14
N ASP A 57 1.74 -19.79 15.97
CA ASP A 57 2.66 -20.90 15.74
C ASP A 57 3.23 -21.38 17.09
N PRO A 58 3.03 -22.65 17.48
CA PRO A 58 3.61 -23.24 18.68
C PRO A 58 5.15 -23.17 18.74
N THR A 59 5.85 -23.07 17.60
CA THR A 59 7.32 -23.02 17.58
C THR A 59 7.88 -21.63 17.91
N LEU A 60 7.16 -20.54 17.59
CA LEU A 60 7.47 -19.20 18.09
C LEU A 60 7.18 -19.05 19.59
N GLN A 61 6.12 -19.70 20.09
CA GLN A 61 5.81 -19.69 21.53
C GLN A 61 6.81 -20.47 22.40
N GLN A 62 7.58 -21.40 21.82
CA GLN A 62 8.68 -22.09 22.51
C GLN A 62 9.99 -21.29 22.51
N ARG A 63 10.12 -20.30 21.62
CA ARG A 63 11.30 -19.44 21.54
C ARG A 63 11.17 -18.28 22.51
N THR A 64 12.28 -17.82 23.08
CA THR A 64 12.28 -16.72 24.04
C THR A 64 12.16 -15.35 23.38
N ALA A 65 12.07 -15.30 22.05
CA ALA A 65 11.89 -14.11 21.23
C ALA A 65 10.66 -13.26 21.65
N ASN A 66 10.84 -11.96 21.93
CA ASN A 66 9.73 -11.04 22.20
C ASN A 66 9.06 -10.68 20.86
N PRO A 67 7.79 -11.07 20.64
CA PRO A 67 7.13 -10.84 19.36
C PRO A 67 7.01 -9.35 18.99
N ALA A 68 7.03 -8.43 19.95
CA ALA A 68 7.02 -6.98 19.70
C ALA A 68 8.33 -6.44 19.07
N CYS A 69 9.42 -7.20 19.18
CA CYS A 69 10.71 -6.87 18.57
C CYS A 69 10.86 -7.44 17.15
N LEU A 70 9.89 -8.23 16.67
CA LEU A 70 9.91 -8.86 15.37
C LEU A 70 8.97 -8.14 14.39
N LYS A 71 9.38 -7.99 13.14
CA LYS A 71 8.58 -7.43 12.04
C LYS A 71 7.72 -8.51 11.39
N SER A 72 6.56 -8.11 10.88
CA SER A 72 5.70 -9.00 10.08
C SER A 72 6.31 -9.27 8.69
N VAL A 73 6.96 -10.43 8.55
CA VAL A 73 7.51 -10.95 7.29
C VAL A 73 7.08 -12.42 7.10
N GLU A 74 7.56 -13.09 6.05
CA GLU A 74 7.39 -14.54 5.82
C GLU A 74 7.69 -15.35 7.10
N LEU A 75 6.82 -16.29 7.44
CA LEU A 75 6.89 -16.99 8.73
C LEU A 75 8.17 -17.84 8.90
N SER A 76 8.74 -18.35 7.80
CA SER A 76 10.05 -19.02 7.83
C SER A 76 11.19 -18.07 8.20
N CYS A 77 11.12 -16.81 7.75
CA CYS A 77 12.09 -15.76 8.10
C CYS A 77 11.97 -15.32 9.54
N LEU A 78 10.74 -15.18 10.03
CA LEU A 78 10.45 -14.93 11.44
C LEU A 78 11.10 -15.99 12.34
N ASN A 79 10.99 -17.27 11.98
CA ASN A 79 11.53 -18.36 12.79
C ASN A 79 13.06 -18.40 12.80
N LEU A 80 13.72 -18.07 11.68
CA LEU A 80 15.17 -17.89 11.62
C LEU A 80 15.62 -16.70 12.47
N ALA A 81 14.93 -15.55 12.36
CA ALA A 81 15.25 -14.36 13.14
C ALA A 81 15.06 -14.58 14.65
N ALA A 82 13.96 -15.23 15.05
CA ALA A 82 13.71 -15.59 16.44
C ALA A 82 14.80 -16.54 16.98
N ASN A 83 15.21 -17.56 16.21
CA ASN A 83 16.31 -18.44 16.61
C ASN A 83 17.66 -17.71 16.69
N CYS A 84 17.95 -16.78 15.78
CA CYS A 84 19.12 -15.93 15.84
C CYS A 84 19.17 -15.15 17.16
N ILE A 85 18.07 -14.49 17.54
CA ILE A 85 17.97 -13.70 18.77
C ILE A 85 18.16 -14.59 20.01
N ASP A 86 17.53 -15.77 20.05
CA ASP A 86 17.72 -16.73 21.13
C ASP A 86 19.19 -17.18 21.26
N SER A 87 19.87 -17.40 20.13
CA SER A 87 21.28 -17.82 20.08
C SER A 87 22.20 -16.71 20.59
N VAL A 88 21.93 -15.46 20.20
CA VAL A 88 22.64 -14.28 20.69
C VAL A 88 22.46 -14.11 22.20
N ASN A 89 21.23 -14.21 22.69
CA ASN A 89 20.89 -14.08 24.10
C ASN A 89 21.51 -15.18 24.98
N SER A 90 21.42 -16.44 24.54
CA SER A 90 21.92 -17.59 25.31
C SER A 90 23.45 -17.67 25.34
N GLY A 91 24.12 -17.24 24.27
CA GLY A 91 25.57 -17.29 24.17
C GLY A 91 26.30 -15.99 24.55
N ASN A 92 25.58 -14.89 24.79
CA ASN A 92 26.16 -13.54 24.90
C ASN A 92 27.09 -13.22 23.71
N ILE A 93 26.64 -13.56 22.50
CA ILE A 93 27.43 -13.49 21.26
C ILE A 93 27.19 -12.12 20.59
N ASN A 94 28.26 -11.35 20.37
CA ASN A 94 28.17 -10.05 19.70
C ASN A 94 28.37 -10.11 18.17
N ASN A 95 28.86 -11.25 17.64
CA ASN A 95 29.06 -11.47 16.21
C ASN A 95 27.94 -12.32 15.59
N LEU A 96 26.94 -11.67 15.03
CA LEU A 96 25.82 -12.28 14.32
C LEU A 96 26.29 -13.06 13.10
N TRP A 97 27.33 -12.60 12.39
CA TRP A 97 27.89 -13.30 11.22
C TRP A 97 28.73 -14.53 11.57
N GLY A 98 28.79 -14.89 12.85
CA GLY A 98 29.27 -16.18 13.36
C GLY A 98 28.15 -17.19 13.66
N ILE A 99 26.88 -16.84 13.44
CA ILE A 99 25.73 -17.70 13.73
C ILE A 99 24.95 -17.98 12.43
N LYS A 100 24.77 -19.27 12.09
CA LYS A 100 24.14 -19.65 10.82
C LYS A 100 22.70 -19.17 10.67
N SER A 101 21.89 -19.30 11.72
CA SER A 101 20.51 -18.80 11.71
C SER A 101 20.44 -17.28 11.60
N CYS A 102 21.42 -16.54 12.14
CA CYS A 102 21.51 -15.09 11.92
C CYS A 102 21.87 -14.74 10.48
N VAL A 103 22.80 -15.47 9.86
CA VAL A 103 23.14 -15.28 8.44
C VAL A 103 21.93 -15.60 7.55
N ALA A 104 21.24 -16.72 7.77
CA ALA A 104 20.04 -17.09 7.02
C ALA A 104 18.85 -16.16 7.29
N ALA A 105 18.68 -15.68 8.53
CA ALA A 105 17.69 -14.65 8.84
C ALA A 105 18.02 -13.36 8.11
N ALA A 106 19.28 -12.92 8.13
CA ALA A 106 19.70 -11.70 7.46
C ALA A 106 19.49 -11.74 5.95
N THR A 107 19.39 -12.90 5.29
CA THR A 107 19.12 -12.93 3.85
C THR A 107 17.65 -12.74 3.49
N CYS A 108 16.72 -12.83 4.45
CA CYS A 108 15.28 -12.77 4.16
C CYS A 108 14.46 -11.88 5.11
N TYR A 109 14.85 -11.84 6.39
CA TYR A 109 14.45 -10.86 7.39
C TYR A 109 15.29 -9.58 7.29
N GLY A 110 16.46 -9.70 6.64
CA GLY A 110 17.36 -8.63 6.26
C GLY A 110 18.17 -7.99 7.38
N VAL A 111 19.28 -7.39 7.00
CA VAL A 111 20.42 -7.10 7.87
C VAL A 111 20.08 -6.07 8.94
N GLY A 112 19.62 -4.88 8.53
CA GLY A 112 19.33 -3.80 9.47
C GLY A 112 18.16 -4.13 10.40
N ASP A 113 17.15 -4.81 9.88
CA ASP A 113 15.97 -5.22 10.64
C ASP A 113 16.32 -6.31 11.66
N LEU A 114 17.14 -7.29 11.28
CA LEU A 114 17.62 -8.32 12.19
C LEU A 114 18.43 -7.72 13.33
N ILE A 115 19.37 -6.82 13.02
CA ILE A 115 20.19 -6.13 14.03
C ILE A 115 19.30 -5.33 14.98
N THR A 116 18.35 -4.55 14.45
CA THR A 116 17.39 -3.79 15.27
C THR A 116 16.56 -4.72 16.17
N SER A 117 16.16 -5.88 15.67
CA SER A 117 15.37 -6.87 16.44
C SER A 117 16.20 -7.51 17.56
N VAL A 118 17.49 -7.78 17.30
CA VAL A 118 18.46 -8.24 18.30
C VAL A 118 18.68 -7.17 19.37
N GLU A 119 18.90 -5.91 18.99
CA GLU A 119 19.05 -4.80 19.96
C GLU A 119 17.78 -4.55 20.78
N CYS A 120 16.61 -4.71 20.17
CA CYS A 120 15.32 -4.56 20.86
C CYS A 120 15.14 -5.58 21.99
N GLN A 121 15.69 -6.79 21.82
CA GLN A 121 15.44 -7.90 22.73
C GLN A 121 16.60 -8.19 23.68
N THR A 122 17.81 -7.86 23.29
CA THR A 122 19.02 -8.13 24.07
C THR A 122 19.48 -6.86 24.76
N SER A 123 20.30 -6.97 25.81
CA SER A 123 20.98 -5.78 26.39
C SER A 123 22.24 -5.39 25.59
N LEU A 124 22.45 -5.98 24.41
CA LEU A 124 23.59 -5.72 23.56
C LEU A 124 23.28 -4.55 22.63
N THR A 125 24.07 -3.49 22.73
CA THR A 125 24.15 -2.46 21.69
C THR A 125 25.10 -2.95 20.61
N THR A 126 24.58 -3.30 19.44
CA THR A 126 25.39 -3.87 18.36
C THR A 126 24.99 -3.27 17.02
N THR A 127 25.95 -2.63 16.36
CA THR A 127 25.73 -2.06 15.02
C THR A 127 26.28 -2.99 13.96
N ASN A 128 25.82 -2.85 12.72
CA ASN A 128 26.41 -3.63 11.62
C ASN A 128 27.91 -3.34 11.45
N ALA A 129 28.32 -2.10 11.72
CA ALA A 129 29.73 -1.69 11.71
C ALA A 129 30.58 -2.35 12.81
N ALA A 130 29.96 -2.88 13.87
CA ALA A 130 30.64 -3.61 14.94
C ALA A 130 30.75 -5.11 14.66
N GLN A 131 30.11 -5.62 13.61
CA GLN A 131 30.19 -7.02 13.23
C GLN A 131 31.53 -7.35 12.61
N THR A 132 32.07 -8.54 12.91
CA THR A 132 33.25 -9.06 12.22
C THR A 132 32.84 -9.75 10.92
N SER A 133 33.81 -10.00 10.03
CA SER A 133 33.56 -10.73 8.80
C SER A 133 32.82 -12.06 9.02
N LEU A 134 32.01 -12.44 8.04
CA LEU A 134 31.33 -13.73 7.97
C LEU A 134 32.29 -14.87 8.27
N ASP A 135 31.89 -15.79 9.17
CA ASP A 135 32.72 -16.95 9.48
C ASP A 135 32.91 -17.83 8.25
N TYR A 136 34.12 -17.76 7.68
CA TYR A 136 34.50 -18.48 6.48
C TYR A 136 34.44 -20.00 6.68
N THR A 137 34.93 -20.48 7.82
CA THR A 137 35.18 -21.92 8.05
C THR A 137 33.89 -22.65 8.40
N ASN A 138 33.08 -22.06 9.28
CA ASN A 138 31.92 -22.74 9.83
C ASN A 138 30.62 -22.42 9.09
N ILE A 139 30.54 -21.28 8.40
CA ILE A 139 29.33 -20.85 7.68
C ILE A 139 29.57 -20.89 6.17
N TYR A 140 30.45 -20.04 5.64
CA TYR A 140 30.62 -19.93 4.18
C TYR A 140 31.02 -21.27 3.53
N ALA A 141 32.02 -21.97 4.10
CA ALA A 141 32.44 -23.27 3.61
C ALA A 141 31.35 -24.35 3.76
N SER A 142 30.39 -24.18 4.67
CA SER A 142 29.23 -25.09 4.77
C SER A 142 28.19 -24.85 3.67
N ILE A 143 28.14 -23.65 3.09
CA ILE A 143 27.26 -23.31 1.97
C ILE A 143 27.81 -23.87 0.67
N VAL A 144 29.10 -23.64 0.40
CA VAL A 144 29.72 -23.98 -0.89
C VAL A 144 30.41 -25.36 -0.89
N GLY A 145 30.57 -25.97 0.28
CA GLY A 145 31.20 -27.28 0.43
C GLY A 145 32.73 -27.25 0.28
N SER A 146 33.31 -28.40 -0.11
CA SER A 146 34.76 -28.60 -0.14
C SER A 146 35.51 -27.65 -1.09
N CYS A 147 34.83 -27.06 -2.08
CA CYS A 147 35.45 -26.12 -3.00
C CYS A 147 35.83 -24.78 -2.36
N ALA A 148 35.37 -24.47 -1.14
CA ALA A 148 35.86 -23.33 -0.35
C ALA A 148 37.38 -23.33 -0.20
N TRP A 149 37.99 -24.52 -0.13
CA TRP A 149 39.42 -24.70 0.13
C TRP A 149 40.27 -24.85 -1.15
N ALA A 150 39.64 -24.75 -2.33
CA ALA A 150 40.37 -24.72 -3.60
C ALA A 150 41.10 -23.37 -3.77
N SER A 151 42.15 -23.34 -4.59
CA SER A 151 42.85 -22.09 -4.92
C SER A 151 41.89 -21.09 -5.57
N GLY A 152 41.63 -19.96 -4.88
CA GLY A 152 40.65 -18.94 -5.30
C GLY A 152 39.24 -19.12 -4.73
N GLY A 153 38.95 -20.25 -4.06
CA GLY A 153 37.64 -20.60 -3.55
C GLY A 153 36.57 -20.73 -4.64
N CYS A 154 35.35 -21.07 -4.25
CA CYS A 154 34.18 -21.08 -5.13
C CYS A 154 33.11 -20.11 -4.61
N PRO A 155 32.37 -19.44 -5.51
CA PRO A 155 31.26 -18.58 -5.12
C PRO A 155 30.02 -19.39 -4.74
N ILE A 156 29.11 -18.78 -3.99
CA ILE A 156 27.79 -19.32 -3.69
C ILE A 156 26.98 -19.34 -5.00
N THR A 157 26.34 -20.46 -5.30
CA THR A 157 25.34 -20.57 -6.37
C THR A 157 23.92 -20.46 -5.81
N GLN A 158 22.93 -20.21 -6.66
CA GLN A 158 21.52 -20.21 -6.25
C GLN A 158 21.12 -21.49 -5.51
N GLN A 159 21.54 -22.66 -6.01
CA GLN A 159 21.22 -23.93 -5.36
C GLN A 159 21.89 -24.05 -3.99
N ASN A 160 23.17 -23.64 -3.86
CA ASN A 160 23.84 -23.62 -2.56
C ASN A 160 23.10 -22.74 -1.54
N TYR A 161 22.58 -21.59 -1.98
CA TYR A 161 21.80 -20.71 -1.12
C TYR A 161 20.47 -21.34 -0.70
N ILE A 162 19.74 -21.95 -1.63
CA ILE A 162 18.48 -22.65 -1.34
C ILE A 162 18.73 -23.77 -0.33
N ASP A 163 19.74 -24.61 -0.56
CA ASP A 163 20.10 -25.72 0.32
C ASP A 163 20.49 -25.22 1.71
N PHE A 164 21.26 -24.13 1.78
CA PHE A 164 21.60 -23.47 3.04
C PHE A 164 20.35 -22.99 3.78
N TYR A 165 19.45 -22.26 3.11
CA TYR A 165 18.26 -21.70 3.73
C TYR A 165 17.32 -22.79 4.28
N TYR A 166 16.99 -23.80 3.47
CA TYR A 166 16.16 -24.93 3.92
C TYR A 166 16.88 -25.81 4.97
N GLY A 167 18.20 -25.92 4.87
CA GLY A 167 19.04 -26.60 5.85
C GLY A 167 18.95 -25.94 7.23
N GLU A 168 19.00 -24.60 7.29
CA GLU A 168 18.85 -23.87 8.55
C GLU A 168 17.44 -23.98 9.12
N LEU A 169 16.39 -23.93 8.29
CA LEU A 169 15.02 -24.20 8.76
C LEU A 169 14.89 -25.60 9.38
N THR A 170 15.50 -26.60 8.75
CA THR A 170 15.57 -27.96 9.29
C THR A 170 16.33 -27.98 10.62
N ALA A 171 17.48 -27.31 10.69
CA ALA A 171 18.34 -27.27 11.87
C ALA A 171 17.66 -26.61 13.07
N ILE A 172 16.85 -25.56 12.85
CA ILE A 172 16.09 -24.92 13.92
C ILE A 172 14.79 -25.67 14.26
N ASN A 173 14.49 -26.78 13.59
CA ASN A 173 13.31 -27.61 13.78
C ASN A 173 11.98 -26.82 13.67
N THR A 174 11.85 -25.97 12.65
CA THR A 174 10.60 -25.24 12.38
C THR A 174 9.59 -26.08 11.59
N ALA A 175 8.30 -25.87 11.85
CA ALA A 175 7.20 -26.39 11.03
C ALA A 175 6.80 -25.43 9.89
N ASN A 176 7.26 -24.18 9.94
CA ASN A 176 6.95 -23.17 8.94
C ASN A 176 8.05 -23.13 7.88
N TRP A 177 7.64 -23.54 6.69
CA TRP A 177 8.44 -23.51 5.49
C TRP A 177 8.01 -22.33 4.62
N PRO A 178 8.88 -21.84 3.73
CA PRO A 178 8.51 -20.85 2.72
C PRO A 178 7.28 -21.30 1.95
N SER A 179 6.39 -20.35 1.66
CA SER A 179 5.18 -20.55 0.87
C SER A 179 5.46 -21.11 -0.54
N SER A 180 6.63 -20.82 -1.11
CA SER A 180 7.16 -21.50 -2.30
C SER A 180 8.69 -21.40 -2.38
N ALA A 181 9.30 -22.19 -3.27
CA ALA A 181 10.73 -22.06 -3.60
C ALA A 181 11.06 -20.70 -4.25
N ASP A 182 10.10 -20.09 -4.95
CA ASP A 182 10.28 -18.77 -5.60
C ASP A 182 10.53 -17.67 -4.57
N VAL A 183 9.98 -17.79 -3.35
CA VAL A 183 10.25 -16.86 -2.25
C VAL A 183 11.72 -16.89 -1.85
N VAL A 184 12.29 -18.09 -1.74
CA VAL A 184 13.72 -18.26 -1.42
C VAL A 184 14.59 -17.79 -2.58
N ILE A 185 14.18 -18.05 -3.82
CA ILE A 185 14.84 -17.53 -5.03
C ILE A 185 14.81 -15.99 -5.05
N ALA A 186 13.75 -15.33 -4.60
CA ALA A 186 13.68 -13.89 -4.53
C ALA A 186 14.70 -13.31 -3.54
N PHE A 187 14.93 -13.96 -2.40
CA PHE A 187 15.99 -13.58 -1.45
C PHE A 187 17.38 -13.70 -2.10
N TRP A 188 17.63 -14.80 -2.83
CA TRP A 188 18.86 -14.97 -3.60
C TRP A 188 19.06 -13.86 -4.64
N ASN A 189 18.01 -13.53 -5.38
CA ASN A 189 18.04 -12.50 -6.41
C ASN A 189 18.34 -11.12 -5.83
N ALA A 190 17.89 -10.83 -4.60
CA ALA A 190 18.24 -9.59 -3.92
C ALA A 190 19.74 -9.51 -3.59
N ILE A 191 20.36 -10.63 -3.20
CA ILE A 191 21.80 -10.70 -2.92
C ILE A 191 22.61 -10.55 -4.21
N THR A 192 22.27 -11.28 -5.27
CA THR A 192 23.01 -11.21 -6.54
C THR A 192 22.86 -9.84 -7.22
N ALA A 193 21.67 -9.23 -7.15
CA ALA A 193 21.43 -7.89 -7.67
C ALA A 193 22.28 -6.84 -6.95
N TRP A 194 22.36 -6.91 -5.62
CA TRP A 194 23.20 -6.00 -4.84
C TRP A 194 24.69 -6.24 -5.08
N ALA A 195 25.12 -7.50 -5.13
CA ALA A 195 26.53 -7.87 -5.33
C ALA A 195 27.05 -7.53 -6.73
N ALA A 196 26.15 -7.43 -7.73
CA ALA A 196 26.48 -7.22 -9.14
C ALA A 196 27.46 -8.26 -9.73
N THR A 197 27.39 -9.50 -9.24
CA THR A 197 28.30 -10.61 -9.61
C THR A 197 27.70 -11.61 -10.61
N GLY A 198 26.49 -11.35 -11.11
CA GLY A 198 25.78 -12.25 -12.02
C GLY A 198 25.09 -13.40 -11.28
N SER A 199 25.28 -14.65 -11.73
CA SER A 199 24.55 -15.83 -11.22
C SER A 199 25.16 -16.46 -9.97
N THR A 200 26.32 -15.99 -9.50
CA THR A 200 27.03 -16.51 -8.33
C THR A 200 27.56 -15.38 -7.47
N VAL A 201 27.78 -15.60 -6.17
CA VAL A 201 28.24 -14.57 -5.22
C VAL A 201 29.51 -15.06 -4.50
N PRO A 202 30.69 -14.46 -4.76
CA PRO A 202 31.92 -14.76 -4.03
C PRO A 202 31.85 -14.38 -2.55
N TYR A 203 32.74 -14.96 -1.73
CA TYR A 203 32.82 -14.69 -0.30
C TYR A 203 32.86 -13.20 0.05
N LEU A 204 33.75 -12.43 -0.60
CA LEU A 204 33.90 -11.00 -0.29
C LEU A 204 32.59 -10.24 -0.56
N ASN A 205 31.91 -10.50 -1.67
CA ASN A 205 30.65 -9.85 -2.00
C ASN A 205 29.51 -10.26 -1.05
N PHE A 206 29.44 -11.52 -0.65
CA PHE A 206 28.42 -11.96 0.31
C PHE A 206 28.69 -11.40 1.71
N ASN A 207 29.96 -11.35 2.12
CA ASN A 207 30.38 -10.68 3.34
C ASN A 207 30.04 -9.18 3.29
N ASP A 208 30.35 -8.49 2.19
CA ASP A 208 30.04 -7.08 2.02
C ASP A 208 28.52 -6.84 2.03
N TRP A 209 27.74 -7.72 1.42
CA TRP A 209 26.29 -7.66 1.48
C TRP A 209 25.79 -7.67 2.93
N LEU A 210 26.31 -8.57 3.77
CA LEU A 210 25.96 -8.61 5.20
C LEU A 210 26.36 -7.32 5.95
N HIS A 211 27.40 -6.60 5.52
CA HIS A 211 27.88 -5.39 6.21
C HIS A 211 27.30 -4.08 5.67
N TYR A 212 26.85 -4.06 4.42
CA TYR A 212 26.53 -2.82 3.71
C TYR A 212 25.16 -2.83 3.01
N SER A 213 24.47 -3.98 2.95
CA SER A 213 23.13 -4.05 2.37
C SER A 213 22.09 -3.36 3.26
N SER A 214 21.18 -2.61 2.62
CA SER A 214 19.99 -2.04 3.26
C SER A 214 18.75 -2.94 3.14
N TYR A 215 18.90 -4.20 2.71
CA TYR A 215 17.81 -5.19 2.59
C TYR A 215 17.35 -5.69 3.99
N PRO A 216 16.03 -5.82 4.27
CA PRO A 216 14.90 -5.83 3.36
C PRO A 216 14.05 -4.58 3.59
N SER A 217 14.44 -3.47 2.98
CA SER A 217 13.47 -2.43 2.72
C SER A 217 12.61 -2.89 1.54
N THR A 218 11.46 -3.51 1.82
CA THR A 218 10.49 -4.00 0.81
C THR A 218 11.08 -5.05 -0.17
N PRO A 219 10.27 -5.88 -0.85
CA PRO A 219 10.76 -6.64 -2.01
C PRO A 219 11.50 -5.67 -2.94
N PRO A 220 12.51 -6.10 -3.71
CA PRO A 220 13.11 -5.25 -4.73
C PRO A 220 11.97 -4.66 -5.55
N THR A 221 11.68 -3.38 -5.33
CA THR A 221 10.93 -2.63 -6.31
C THR A 221 11.87 -2.68 -7.50
N ASN A 222 11.44 -3.18 -8.65
CA ASN A 222 12.23 -3.08 -9.87
C ASN A 222 12.33 -1.60 -10.32
N GLY A 223 12.60 -0.68 -9.39
CA GLY A 223 12.35 0.75 -9.48
C GLY A 223 10.87 1.16 -9.41
N LYS A 224 9.96 0.26 -9.01
CA LYS A 224 8.49 0.46 -9.02
C LYS A 224 7.92 0.95 -7.68
N TYR A 225 7.30 2.12 -7.66
CA TYR A 225 6.70 2.67 -6.43
C TYR A 225 5.23 3.05 -6.64
N VAL A 226 4.43 2.88 -5.59
CA VAL A 226 3.04 3.29 -5.56
C VAL A 226 2.86 4.36 -4.49
N PHE A 227 2.32 5.50 -4.90
CA PHE A 227 1.96 6.59 -4.02
C PHE A 227 0.45 6.73 -3.95
N ALA A 228 -0.03 7.45 -2.95
CA ALA A 228 -1.41 7.93 -2.94
C ALA A 228 -1.44 9.43 -2.69
N HIS A 229 -2.25 10.13 -3.47
CA HIS A 229 -2.47 11.55 -3.30
C HIS A 229 -3.22 11.82 -2.00
N PHE A 230 -2.79 12.80 -1.23
CA PHE A 230 -3.40 13.15 0.05
C PHE A 230 -3.64 14.66 0.12
N ILE A 231 -4.90 15.07 0.10
CA ILE A 231 -5.31 16.48 0.09
C ILE A 231 -5.17 17.04 1.51
N LEU A 232 -4.09 17.77 1.78
CA LEU A 232 -3.79 18.25 3.12
C LEU A 232 -4.79 19.34 3.59
N GLY A 233 -5.37 20.07 2.65
CA GLY A 233 -6.41 21.07 2.92
C GLY A 233 -7.71 20.53 3.56
N LEU A 234 -7.88 19.20 3.62
CA LEU A 234 -9.06 18.56 4.23
C LEU A 234 -8.85 18.15 5.69
N VAL A 235 -7.62 18.26 6.22
CA VAL A 235 -7.26 17.63 7.51
C VAL A 235 -6.75 18.64 8.54
N ALA A 236 -7.28 19.86 8.55
CA ALA A 236 -6.90 20.90 9.49
C ALA A 236 -6.93 20.45 10.97
N SER A 237 -7.86 19.56 11.32
CA SER A 237 -8.06 19.04 12.68
C SER A 237 -7.29 17.76 13.00
N TYR A 238 -6.53 17.20 12.06
CA TYR A 238 -5.75 15.97 12.30
C TYR A 238 -4.74 16.17 13.43
N VAL A 239 -4.56 15.10 14.20
CA VAL A 239 -3.40 14.94 15.08
C VAL A 239 -2.48 13.84 14.53
N GLN A 240 -1.27 13.71 15.08
CA GLN A 240 -0.29 12.74 14.62
C GLN A 240 -0.82 11.29 14.57
N SER A 241 -1.63 10.87 15.55
CA SER A 241 -2.18 9.50 15.57
C SER A 241 -3.14 9.21 14.42
N ASP A 242 -3.82 10.22 13.87
CA ASP A 242 -4.69 10.06 12.71
C ASP A 242 -3.83 9.76 11.46
N TRP A 243 -2.73 10.51 11.29
CA TRP A 243 -1.73 10.25 10.26
C TRP A 243 -1.12 8.85 10.38
N GLU A 244 -0.75 8.42 11.59
CA GLU A 244 -0.19 7.09 11.83
C GLU A 244 -1.19 5.98 11.48
N ALA A 245 -2.48 6.17 11.78
CA ALA A 245 -3.51 5.21 11.41
C ALA A 245 -3.62 5.06 9.88
N ASP A 246 -3.70 6.17 9.15
CA ASP A 246 -3.75 6.17 7.69
C ASP A 246 -2.51 5.54 7.05
N MET A 247 -1.32 5.91 7.52
CA MET A 247 -0.07 5.41 6.97
C MET A 247 0.09 3.90 7.22
N ASN A 248 -0.40 3.38 8.35
CA ASN A 248 -0.40 1.94 8.61
C ASN A 248 -1.35 1.20 7.66
N LEU A 249 -2.54 1.75 7.38
CA LEU A 249 -3.47 1.17 6.40
C LEU A 249 -2.88 1.20 4.98
N ALA A 250 -2.25 2.31 4.58
CA ALA A 250 -1.65 2.45 3.26
C ALA A 250 -0.47 1.49 3.08
N LYS A 251 0.41 1.43 4.09
CA LYS A 251 1.55 0.50 4.12
C LYS A 251 1.10 -0.96 4.06
N ALA A 252 0.00 -1.33 4.73
CA ALA A 252 -0.52 -2.69 4.75
C ALA A 252 -0.94 -3.19 3.36
N ILE A 253 -1.32 -2.29 2.45
CA ILE A 253 -1.66 -2.62 1.05
C ILE A 253 -0.52 -2.35 0.06
N GLY A 254 0.65 -1.95 0.55
CA GLY A 254 1.87 -1.80 -0.25
C GLY A 254 2.10 -0.42 -0.89
N ILE A 255 1.33 0.60 -0.50
CA ILE A 255 1.63 1.99 -0.84
C ILE A 255 2.96 2.38 -0.15
N ASP A 256 3.82 3.10 -0.87
CA ASP A 256 5.16 3.48 -0.44
C ASP A 256 5.19 4.86 0.22
N ALA A 257 4.39 5.81 -0.28
CA ALA A 257 4.34 7.16 0.24
C ALA A 257 3.00 7.88 -0.02
N PHE A 258 2.73 8.91 0.77
CA PHE A 258 1.71 9.91 0.43
C PHE A 258 2.32 11.13 -0.28
N ALA A 259 1.67 11.57 -1.36
CA ALA A 259 1.90 12.86 -1.98
C ALA A 259 1.02 13.90 -1.26
N LEU A 260 1.64 14.72 -0.40
CA LEU A 260 0.94 15.69 0.45
C LEU A 260 0.64 16.95 -0.35
N ASP A 261 -0.58 17.05 -0.86
CA ASP A 261 -1.05 18.18 -1.66
C ASP A 261 -1.36 19.40 -0.80
N ILE A 262 -0.58 20.47 -1.00
CA ILE A 262 -0.64 21.68 -0.17
C ILE A 262 -1.00 22.92 -0.99
N GLY A 263 -2.02 23.64 -0.52
CA GLY A 263 -2.26 25.04 -0.86
C GLY A 263 -1.44 25.97 0.03
N LYS A 264 -2.01 27.13 0.38
CA LYS A 264 -1.39 28.13 1.28
C LYS A 264 -2.07 28.20 2.65
N ASP A 265 -2.64 27.09 3.10
CA ASP A 265 -3.38 27.02 4.35
C ASP A 265 -2.51 27.36 5.57
N THR A 266 -3.12 28.03 6.56
CA THR A 266 -2.41 28.51 7.77
C THR A 266 -1.96 27.38 8.69
N TYR A 267 -2.48 26.16 8.51
CA TYR A 267 -2.16 24.97 9.30
C TYR A 267 -1.18 24.02 8.57
N ASN A 268 -0.67 24.39 7.39
CA ASN A 268 0.28 23.57 6.63
C ASN A 268 1.48 23.13 7.47
N ASP A 269 2.14 24.06 8.18
CA ASP A 269 3.31 23.72 8.99
C ASP A 269 2.98 22.72 10.11
N GLN A 270 1.82 22.85 10.73
CA GLN A 270 1.37 21.92 11.75
C GLN A 270 1.13 20.52 11.17
N GLN A 271 0.37 20.44 10.08
CA GLN A 271 -0.02 19.16 9.48
C GLN A 271 1.15 18.47 8.77
N LEU A 272 2.02 19.20 8.07
CA LEU A 272 3.27 18.65 7.54
C LEU A 272 4.18 18.18 8.69
N GLY A 273 4.26 18.93 9.79
CA GLY A 273 4.97 18.52 11.00
C GLY A 273 4.48 17.17 11.53
N PHE A 274 3.16 17.00 11.68
CA PHE A 274 2.56 15.74 12.12
C PHE A 274 2.75 14.61 11.10
N ALA A 275 2.54 14.86 9.80
CA ALA A 275 2.67 13.85 8.76
C ALA A 275 4.11 13.31 8.67
N TYR A 276 5.13 14.19 8.64
CA TYR A 276 6.53 13.74 8.58
C TYR A 276 6.97 13.02 9.87
N ALA A 277 6.47 13.43 11.03
CA ALA A 277 6.73 12.74 12.30
C ALA A 277 6.08 11.35 12.35
N ALA A 278 4.80 11.25 11.95
CA ALA A 278 4.07 10.00 11.83
C ALA A 278 4.77 9.04 10.85
N ALA A 279 5.14 9.53 9.67
CA ALA A 279 5.82 8.74 8.64
C ALA A 279 7.14 8.15 9.16
N ALA A 280 7.95 8.96 9.85
CA ALA A 280 9.16 8.47 10.49
C ALA A 280 8.86 7.43 11.58
N ASN A 281 7.83 7.65 12.40
CA ASN A 281 7.47 6.77 13.51
C ASN A 281 7.00 5.38 13.05
N VAL A 282 6.18 5.30 12.00
CA VAL A 282 5.62 4.02 11.50
C VAL A 282 6.44 3.38 10.38
N GLY A 283 7.57 4.00 10.00
CA GLY A 283 8.40 3.57 8.89
C GLY A 283 7.65 3.58 7.55
N PHE A 284 6.99 4.71 7.27
CA PHE A 284 6.33 5.06 6.01
C PHE A 284 7.01 6.31 5.43
N LYS A 285 6.63 6.73 4.21
CA LYS A 285 7.21 7.89 3.55
C LYS A 285 6.15 8.90 3.11
N VAL A 286 6.56 10.14 2.96
CA VAL A 286 5.74 11.23 2.43
C VAL A 286 6.61 12.15 1.57
N PHE A 287 5.98 12.91 0.69
CA PHE A 287 6.62 14.02 -0.02
C PHE A 287 5.62 15.13 -0.28
N ILE A 288 6.12 16.35 -0.45
CA ILE A 288 5.29 17.52 -0.73
C ILE A 288 4.86 17.52 -2.21
N SER A 289 3.56 17.75 -2.44
CA SER A 289 2.98 18.11 -3.72
C SER A 289 2.46 19.55 -3.65
N PHE A 290 3.02 20.47 -4.43
CA PHE A 290 2.54 21.86 -4.42
C PHE A 290 1.34 22.05 -5.35
N ASP A 291 0.25 22.62 -4.86
CA ASP A 291 -0.90 22.99 -5.70
C ASP A 291 -0.69 24.37 -6.35
N PHE A 292 -0.31 24.39 -7.63
CA PHE A 292 -0.11 25.62 -8.40
C PHE A 292 -1.41 26.34 -8.80
N SER A 293 -2.57 25.89 -8.32
CA SER A 293 -3.77 26.72 -8.25
C SER A 293 -3.61 27.86 -7.23
N TYR A 294 -2.72 27.70 -6.24
CA TYR A 294 -2.42 28.71 -5.20
C TYR A 294 -0.98 29.21 -5.23
N TRP A 295 -0.04 28.29 -5.50
CA TRP A 295 1.37 28.60 -5.60
C TRP A 295 1.72 29.18 -6.97
N THR A 296 2.75 30.01 -7.01
CA THR A 296 3.27 30.59 -8.25
C THR A 296 4.79 30.68 -8.19
N SER A 297 5.44 30.97 -9.32
CA SER A 297 6.90 31.23 -9.36
C SER A 297 7.35 32.39 -8.47
N ALA A 298 6.44 33.31 -8.09
CA ALA A 298 6.75 34.38 -7.15
C ALA A 298 6.93 33.88 -5.71
N ASP A 299 6.42 32.70 -5.38
CA ASP A 299 6.46 32.11 -4.04
C ASP A 299 7.68 31.20 -3.81
N VAL A 300 8.61 31.14 -4.75
CA VAL A 300 9.74 30.18 -4.73
C VAL A 300 10.55 30.21 -3.44
N SER A 301 10.73 31.38 -2.81
CA SER A 301 11.47 31.49 -1.54
C SER A 301 10.70 30.87 -0.36
N THR A 302 9.37 31.00 -0.35
CA THR A 302 8.52 30.34 0.65
C THR A 302 8.51 28.84 0.43
N MET A 303 8.34 28.39 -0.82
CA MET A 303 8.40 26.97 -1.17
C MET A 303 9.76 26.36 -0.83
N ALA A 304 10.86 27.08 -1.06
CA ALA A 304 12.21 26.64 -0.68
C ALA A 304 12.35 26.43 0.83
N THR A 305 11.66 27.25 1.64
CA THR A 305 11.65 27.09 3.11
C THR A 305 10.93 25.80 3.52
N TYR A 306 9.81 25.46 2.87
CA TYR A 306 9.14 24.17 3.06
C TYR A 306 10.07 23.01 2.71
N ILE A 307 10.73 23.06 1.56
CA ILE A 307 11.68 22.03 1.13
C ILE A 307 12.84 21.88 2.13
N GLN A 308 13.50 22.97 2.53
CA GLN A 308 14.58 22.94 3.53
C GLN A 308 14.15 22.25 4.84
N THR A 309 12.92 22.56 5.28
CA THR A 309 12.38 22.07 6.55
C THR A 309 12.02 20.59 6.49
N TYR A 310 11.33 20.16 5.45
CA TYR A 310 10.68 18.85 5.41
C TYR A 310 11.43 17.81 4.59
N ALA A 311 12.10 18.20 3.50
CA ALA A 311 12.82 17.24 2.65
C ALA A 311 14.05 16.61 3.35
N THR A 312 14.51 17.21 4.45
CA THR A 312 15.61 16.69 5.27
C THR A 312 15.14 15.76 6.40
N LYS A 313 13.82 15.57 6.56
CA LYS A 313 13.25 14.73 7.62
C LYS A 313 13.32 13.24 7.24
N PRO A 314 13.44 12.31 8.21
CA PRO A 314 13.49 10.88 7.93
C PRO A 314 12.25 10.31 7.21
N GLY A 315 11.09 10.98 7.34
CA GLY A 315 9.85 10.64 6.65
C GLY A 315 9.83 10.98 5.16
N GLN A 316 10.80 11.76 4.65
CA GLN A 316 10.85 12.13 3.23
C GLN A 316 11.08 10.90 2.34
N PHE A 317 10.29 10.77 1.27
CA PHE A 317 10.58 9.83 0.20
C PHE A 317 11.79 10.30 -0.61
N ILE A 318 12.84 9.49 -0.64
CA ILE A 318 14.09 9.76 -1.37
C ILE A 318 14.17 8.77 -2.54
N TYR A 319 14.38 9.30 -3.74
CA TYR A 319 14.57 8.49 -4.95
C TYR A 319 15.88 8.91 -5.62
N ASN A 320 16.75 7.94 -5.93
CA ASN A 320 18.08 8.19 -6.49
C ASN A 320 18.88 9.28 -5.76
N ASN A 321 18.88 9.22 -4.42
CA ASN A 321 19.54 10.18 -3.52
C ASN A 321 19.02 11.63 -3.62
N ALA A 322 17.83 11.84 -4.17
CA ALA A 322 17.17 13.13 -4.28
C ALA A 322 15.80 13.13 -3.58
N ALA A 323 15.41 14.25 -3.00
CA ALA A 323 14.10 14.39 -2.37
C ALA A 323 13.01 14.44 -3.44
N PHE A 324 12.10 13.48 -3.39
CA PHE A 324 10.97 13.45 -4.32
C PHE A 324 10.01 14.59 -4.00
N VAL A 325 9.54 15.28 -5.04
CA VAL A 325 8.50 16.31 -4.96
C VAL A 325 7.58 16.19 -6.17
N SER A 326 6.33 16.60 -6.03
CA SER A 326 5.40 16.71 -7.16
C SER A 326 4.63 18.02 -7.11
N SER A 327 3.68 18.16 -8.03
CA SER A 327 2.69 19.23 -7.97
C SER A 327 1.38 18.81 -8.58
N PHE A 328 0.30 19.43 -8.12
CA PHE A 328 -0.91 19.57 -8.89
C PHE A 328 -0.79 20.81 -9.79
N VAL A 329 -0.90 20.59 -11.11
CA VAL A 329 -0.76 21.60 -12.18
C VAL A 329 0.56 22.39 -12.10
N GLY A 330 0.64 23.53 -12.80
CA GLY A 330 1.81 24.42 -12.79
C GLY A 330 2.80 24.21 -13.93
N ASP A 331 2.28 23.91 -15.14
CA ASP A 331 3.07 23.65 -16.36
C ASP A 331 4.31 24.54 -16.49
N GLY A 332 5.47 23.89 -16.60
CA GLY A 332 6.75 24.57 -16.81
C GLY A 332 7.35 25.26 -15.57
N TYR A 333 6.81 25.03 -14.36
CA TYR A 333 7.42 25.56 -13.13
C TYR A 333 8.91 25.18 -13.02
N PRO A 334 9.80 26.14 -12.69
CA PRO A 334 11.24 25.92 -12.73
C PRO A 334 11.77 25.25 -11.45
N TYR A 335 11.57 23.93 -11.29
CA TYR A 335 12.02 23.19 -10.10
C TYR A 335 13.52 23.28 -9.83
N ARG A 336 14.36 23.52 -10.85
CA ARG A 336 15.81 23.74 -10.63
C ARG A 336 16.12 25.03 -9.88
N THR A 337 15.28 26.04 -10.02
CA THR A 337 15.36 27.26 -9.20
C THR A 337 14.97 26.95 -7.76
N LEU A 338 13.92 26.14 -7.55
CA LEU A 338 13.50 25.72 -6.21
C LEU A 338 14.57 24.87 -5.52
N GLU A 339 15.18 23.92 -6.24
CA GLU A 339 16.33 23.12 -5.80
C GLU A 339 17.50 24.04 -5.40
N SER A 340 17.88 24.99 -6.25
CA SER A 340 18.98 25.91 -5.96
C SER A 340 18.70 26.82 -4.75
N GLN A 341 17.47 27.32 -4.57
CA GLN A 341 17.12 28.18 -3.43
C GLN A 341 16.96 27.39 -2.13
N SER A 342 16.47 26.15 -2.21
CA SER A 342 16.34 25.28 -1.04
C SER A 342 17.69 24.67 -0.62
N GLY A 343 18.64 24.51 -1.54
CA GLY A 343 19.89 23.80 -1.27
C GLY A 343 19.70 22.29 -1.09
N VAL A 344 18.56 21.75 -1.51
CA VAL A 344 18.22 20.32 -1.44
C VAL A 344 18.07 19.80 -2.86
N THR A 345 18.77 18.72 -3.21
CA THR A 345 18.63 18.04 -4.50
C THR A 345 17.23 17.43 -4.64
N LEU A 346 16.53 17.75 -5.73
CA LEU A 346 15.14 17.35 -5.96
C LEU A 346 15.00 16.36 -7.12
N PHE A 347 14.12 15.38 -6.92
CA PHE A 347 13.54 14.58 -7.98
C PHE A 347 12.10 15.06 -8.21
N ALA A 348 11.88 15.83 -9.28
CA ALA A 348 10.59 16.48 -9.53
C ALA A 348 9.71 15.66 -10.49
N CYS A 349 8.53 15.23 -10.02
CA CYS A 349 7.51 14.57 -10.84
C CYS A 349 6.18 15.35 -10.86
N PRO A 350 6.11 16.50 -11.55
CA PRO A 350 4.89 17.33 -11.56
C PRO A 350 3.77 16.76 -12.43
N ASN A 351 2.53 17.16 -12.13
CA ASN A 351 1.40 17.04 -13.04
C ASN A 351 1.39 18.19 -14.04
N TRP A 352 1.97 17.99 -15.22
CA TRP A 352 1.94 18.95 -16.33
C TRP A 352 1.32 18.37 -17.58
N GLN A 353 0.86 19.21 -18.50
CA GLN A 353 0.45 18.73 -19.81
C GLN A 353 1.63 18.05 -20.57
N PRO A 354 1.38 17.00 -21.38
CA PRO A 354 2.44 16.21 -22.02
C PRO A 354 3.51 17.06 -22.75
N GLY A 355 3.06 18.05 -23.54
CA GLY A 355 3.95 18.93 -24.30
C GLY A 355 4.90 19.78 -23.45
N SER A 356 4.64 19.94 -22.15
CA SER A 356 5.51 20.69 -21.23
C SER A 356 6.76 19.91 -20.80
N PHE A 357 6.84 18.60 -21.08
CA PHE A 357 8.00 17.76 -20.74
C PHE A 357 9.07 17.71 -21.83
N VAL A 358 8.71 18.00 -23.09
CA VAL A 358 9.61 17.95 -24.24
C VAL A 358 10.78 18.91 -24.05
N ASP A 359 12.00 18.39 -24.10
CA ASP A 359 13.27 19.12 -23.91
C ASP A 359 13.35 19.97 -22.63
N ASN A 360 12.58 19.62 -21.59
CA ASN A 360 12.50 20.40 -20.36
C ASN A 360 13.29 19.76 -19.20
N ALA A 361 14.38 20.39 -18.75
CA ALA A 361 15.22 19.91 -17.65
C ALA A 361 14.63 20.16 -16.24
N ASN A 362 13.50 20.87 -16.13
CA ASN A 362 12.88 21.19 -14.84
C ASN A 362 12.00 20.07 -14.28
N ALA A 363 11.85 18.95 -14.98
CA ALA A 363 11.14 17.78 -14.46
C ALA A 363 11.99 16.52 -14.68
N ASP A 364 12.00 15.64 -13.69
CA ASP A 364 12.65 14.32 -13.74
C ASP A 364 11.67 13.21 -14.08
N CYS A 365 10.37 13.49 -14.00
CA CYS A 365 9.26 12.57 -14.17
C CYS A 365 7.99 13.35 -14.52
N GLY A 366 6.93 12.68 -14.98
CA GLY A 366 5.63 13.32 -15.23
C GLY A 366 4.47 12.52 -14.66
N LEU A 367 3.54 13.20 -13.99
CA LEU A 367 2.24 12.69 -13.57
C LEU A 367 1.17 13.14 -14.57
N SER A 368 0.27 12.24 -14.97
CA SER A 368 -0.86 12.59 -15.83
C SER A 368 -2.17 12.61 -15.05
N TRP A 369 -2.50 13.64 -14.29
CA TRP A 369 -3.74 13.66 -13.49
C TRP A 369 -5.00 13.35 -14.31
N ASN A 370 -5.06 13.90 -15.53
CA ASN A 370 -6.21 13.76 -16.43
C ASN A 370 -6.35 12.34 -17.02
N ALA A 371 -5.35 11.46 -16.90
CA ALA A 371 -5.44 10.06 -17.33
C ALA A 371 -6.11 9.16 -16.28
N ALA A 372 -6.54 9.68 -15.14
CA ALA A 372 -7.27 8.88 -14.15
C ALA A 372 -8.71 8.58 -14.55
N TRP A 373 -9.34 9.45 -15.34
CA TRP A 373 -10.77 9.36 -15.69
C TRP A 373 -11.04 9.86 -17.10
N PRO A 374 -12.08 9.34 -17.78
CA PRO A 374 -12.46 9.76 -19.12
C PRO A 374 -13.05 11.18 -19.12
N ASN A 375 -12.27 12.15 -19.62
CA ASN A 375 -12.68 13.54 -19.68
C ASN A 375 -12.00 14.32 -20.81
N THR A 376 -12.57 15.48 -21.16
CA THR A 376 -11.88 16.52 -21.94
C THR A 376 -11.99 17.86 -21.23
N ASN A 377 -10.90 18.34 -20.63
CA ASN A 377 -10.89 19.60 -19.87
C ASN A 377 -11.99 19.65 -18.80
N ASN A 378 -12.11 18.59 -18.00
CA ASN A 378 -13.19 18.39 -17.02
C ASN A 378 -14.61 18.21 -17.60
N ASN A 379 -14.78 18.11 -18.92
CA ASN A 379 -16.05 17.68 -19.49
C ASN A 379 -16.13 16.15 -19.46
N PRO A 380 -17.17 15.55 -18.85
CA PRO A 380 -17.32 14.10 -18.80
C PRO A 380 -17.49 13.49 -20.20
N LEU A 381 -16.95 12.29 -20.40
CA LEU A 381 -17.08 11.53 -21.64
C LEU A 381 -17.84 10.21 -21.37
N ASP A 382 -18.66 9.80 -22.34
CA ASP A 382 -19.35 8.51 -22.35
C ASP A 382 -18.45 7.41 -22.93
N ALA A 383 -17.34 7.15 -22.24
CA ALA A 383 -16.35 6.17 -22.66
C ALA A 383 -15.49 5.75 -21.47
N ASN A 384 -14.90 4.55 -21.54
CA ASN A 384 -13.81 4.18 -20.65
C ASN A 384 -12.56 5.01 -20.96
N ILE A 385 -11.74 5.27 -19.94
CA ILE A 385 -10.38 5.78 -20.15
C ILE A 385 -9.57 4.76 -20.95
N THR A 386 -8.56 5.24 -21.67
CA THR A 386 -7.63 4.39 -22.43
C THR A 386 -6.20 4.78 -22.12
N THR A 387 -5.25 3.93 -22.53
CA THR A 387 -3.81 4.20 -22.39
C THR A 387 -3.26 5.26 -23.35
N SER A 388 -4.08 5.91 -24.19
CA SER A 388 -3.58 6.81 -25.22
C SER A 388 -2.86 8.03 -24.64
N LEU A 389 -3.40 8.63 -23.57
CA LEU A 389 -2.75 9.75 -22.91
C LEU A 389 -1.49 9.29 -22.17
N ASP A 390 -1.51 8.13 -21.53
CA ASP A 390 -0.34 7.54 -20.86
C ASP A 390 0.83 7.35 -21.84
N GLN A 391 0.56 6.80 -23.02
CA GLN A 391 1.57 6.60 -24.07
C GLN A 391 2.12 7.93 -24.59
N GLN A 392 1.29 8.98 -24.66
CA GLN A 392 1.75 10.32 -24.99
C GLN A 392 2.74 10.86 -23.95
N TYR A 393 2.43 10.73 -22.65
CA TYR A 393 3.37 11.13 -21.59
C TYR A 393 4.67 10.34 -21.68
N ILE A 394 4.60 9.01 -21.84
CA ILE A 394 5.80 8.16 -21.95
C ILE A 394 6.69 8.62 -23.12
N SER A 395 6.08 8.98 -24.25
CA SER A 395 6.79 9.54 -25.42
C SER A 395 7.42 10.90 -25.10
N ASP A 396 6.63 11.86 -24.62
CA ASP A 396 7.06 13.25 -24.42
C ASP A 396 8.07 13.40 -23.26
N LEU A 397 8.08 12.46 -22.32
CA LEU A 397 9.07 12.35 -21.25
C LEU A 397 10.46 11.92 -21.75
N GLY A 398 10.58 11.40 -22.97
CA GLY A 398 11.88 11.15 -23.61
C GLY A 398 12.80 10.19 -22.83
N GLY A 399 12.22 9.19 -22.15
CA GLY A 399 12.95 8.23 -21.32
C GLY A 399 13.00 8.55 -19.82
N LYS A 400 12.43 9.68 -19.40
CA LYS A 400 12.19 9.96 -17.97
C LYS A 400 11.06 9.09 -17.42
N PRO A 401 11.07 8.75 -16.12
CA PRO A 401 10.00 8.03 -15.45
C PRO A 401 8.60 8.63 -15.65
N TYR A 402 7.62 7.77 -15.91
CA TYR A 402 6.21 8.13 -15.91
C TYR A 402 5.52 7.70 -14.61
N MET A 403 4.69 8.59 -14.07
CA MET A 403 3.80 8.33 -12.94
C MET A 403 2.35 8.23 -13.42
N MET A 404 1.85 7.00 -13.52
CA MET A 404 0.52 6.71 -14.02
C MET A 404 -0.53 6.87 -12.92
N PRO A 405 -1.62 7.61 -13.12
CA PRO A 405 -2.64 7.71 -12.10
C PRO A 405 -3.60 6.51 -12.13
N VAL A 406 -4.17 6.19 -10.98
CA VAL A 406 -5.27 5.22 -10.85
C VAL A 406 -6.33 5.80 -9.92
N SER A 407 -7.62 5.62 -10.24
CA SER A 407 -8.70 5.98 -9.33
C SER A 407 -9.89 5.02 -9.50
N PRO A 408 -10.61 4.67 -8.42
CA PRO A 408 -11.80 3.86 -8.54
C PRO A 408 -13.04 4.63 -8.98
N TRP A 409 -13.16 5.92 -8.59
CA TRP A 409 -14.41 6.67 -8.72
C TRP A 409 -14.17 8.18 -8.71
N PHE A 410 -14.96 8.92 -9.48
CA PHE A 410 -14.98 10.39 -9.44
C PHE A 410 -16.40 10.95 -9.31
N ASN A 411 -16.63 11.70 -8.24
CA ASN A 411 -17.87 12.45 -8.04
C ASN A 411 -17.56 13.82 -7.42
N THR A 412 -18.18 14.87 -7.98
CA THR A 412 -18.21 16.18 -7.34
C THR A 412 -19.59 16.83 -7.44
N HIS A 413 -20.01 17.46 -6.34
CA HIS A 413 -21.37 17.97 -6.21
C HIS A 413 -21.43 19.29 -5.42
N TYR A 414 -20.71 20.29 -5.91
CA TYR A 414 -20.62 21.61 -5.30
C TYR A 414 -21.42 22.64 -6.09
N GLY A 415 -22.35 23.33 -5.41
CA GLY A 415 -23.18 24.36 -6.04
C GLY A 415 -22.42 25.65 -6.34
N ILE A 416 -23.05 26.51 -7.15
CA ILE A 416 -22.49 27.79 -7.66
C ILE A 416 -22.04 28.76 -6.56
N ASN A 417 -22.65 28.68 -5.37
CA ASN A 417 -22.29 29.53 -4.23
C ASN A 417 -21.13 28.94 -3.37
N SER A 418 -20.54 27.83 -3.82
CA SER A 418 -19.40 27.19 -3.17
C SER A 418 -18.23 27.11 -4.16
N TYR A 419 -17.91 25.92 -4.65
CA TYR A 419 -16.77 25.67 -5.52
C TYR A 419 -17.15 25.49 -6.98
N ASP A 420 -18.44 25.63 -7.30
CA ASP A 420 -18.98 25.55 -8.66
C ASP A 420 -18.47 24.33 -9.45
N LYS A 421 -18.49 23.18 -8.78
CA LYS A 421 -17.87 21.93 -9.22
C LYS A 421 -18.87 20.80 -9.12
N ASN A 422 -19.65 20.64 -10.19
CA ASN A 422 -20.81 19.75 -10.22
C ASN A 422 -20.82 18.86 -11.48
N TRP A 423 -19.96 17.84 -11.46
CA TRP A 423 -19.85 16.84 -12.52
C TRP A 423 -19.31 15.52 -11.97
N ILE A 424 -19.55 14.45 -12.72
CA ILE A 424 -18.98 13.12 -12.50
C ILE A 424 -18.14 12.71 -13.71
N PHE A 425 -17.19 11.80 -13.52
CA PHE A 425 -16.57 11.11 -14.65
C PHE A 425 -16.98 9.65 -14.66
N TYR A 426 -17.17 9.08 -15.84
CA TYR A 426 -17.59 7.70 -16.00
C TYR A 426 -16.60 6.76 -15.30
N SER A 427 -17.09 6.03 -14.30
CA SER A 427 -16.26 5.26 -13.37
C SER A 427 -16.73 3.81 -13.18
N ASP A 428 -17.84 3.42 -13.79
CA ASP A 428 -18.53 2.13 -13.58
C ASP A 428 -17.63 0.89 -13.71
N TRP A 429 -16.69 0.90 -14.66
CA TRP A 429 -15.76 -0.21 -14.93
C TRP A 429 -14.29 0.18 -14.74
N LEU A 430 -14.05 1.37 -14.20
CA LEU A 430 -12.76 2.04 -14.26
C LEU A 430 -11.71 1.33 -13.43
N TYR A 431 -12.04 0.88 -12.22
CA TYR A 431 -11.01 0.56 -11.26
C TYR A 431 -10.16 -0.65 -11.65
N GLN A 432 -10.82 -1.76 -12.01
CA GLN A 432 -10.11 -2.95 -12.46
C GLN A 432 -9.38 -2.68 -13.78
N SER A 433 -10.08 -2.11 -14.77
CA SER A 433 -9.51 -1.91 -16.10
C SER A 433 -8.26 -1.00 -16.04
N ARG A 434 -8.30 0.05 -15.22
CA ARG A 434 -7.16 0.95 -15.04
C ARG A 434 -5.96 0.27 -14.36
N TRP A 435 -6.20 -0.62 -13.40
CA TRP A 435 -5.13 -1.43 -12.81
C TRP A 435 -4.57 -2.47 -13.79
N ASP A 436 -5.40 -3.07 -14.63
CA ASP A 436 -4.94 -3.97 -15.71
C ASP A 436 -4.03 -3.19 -16.70
N GLU A 437 -4.38 -1.95 -17.04
CA GLU A 437 -3.54 -1.07 -17.86
C GLU A 437 -2.21 -0.72 -17.18
N VAL A 438 -2.18 -0.53 -15.84
CA VAL A 438 -0.92 -0.36 -15.09
C VAL A 438 -0.02 -1.58 -15.26
N LEU A 439 -0.58 -2.80 -15.14
CA LEU A 439 0.20 -4.03 -15.32
C LEU A 439 0.65 -4.23 -16.76
N GLN A 440 -0.09 -3.71 -17.74
CA GLN A 440 0.29 -3.74 -19.15
C GLN A 440 1.42 -2.75 -19.46
N LEU A 441 1.31 -1.50 -19.01
CA LEU A 441 2.25 -0.43 -19.34
C LEU A 441 3.53 -0.50 -18.49
N GLN A 442 3.45 -1.06 -17.27
CA GLN A 442 4.55 -1.12 -16.32
C GLN A 442 5.24 0.25 -16.15
N PRO A 443 4.53 1.32 -15.73
CA PRO A 443 5.12 2.64 -15.47
C PRO A 443 6.12 2.56 -14.29
N GLN A 444 7.02 3.53 -14.13
CA GLN A 444 7.94 3.55 -12.99
C GLN A 444 7.20 3.82 -11.68
N PHE A 445 6.23 4.73 -11.71
CA PHE A 445 5.45 5.09 -10.55
C PHE A 445 3.95 4.98 -10.84
N VAL A 446 3.18 4.73 -9.80
CA VAL A 446 1.72 4.84 -9.80
C VAL A 446 1.33 5.83 -8.72
N GLU A 447 0.40 6.73 -9.00
CA GLU A 447 -0.24 7.56 -7.96
C GLU A 447 -1.74 7.28 -7.91
N ILE A 448 -2.22 6.79 -6.77
CA ILE A 448 -3.64 6.57 -6.58
C ILE A 448 -4.31 7.89 -6.20
N LEU A 449 -5.33 8.27 -6.98
CA LEU A 449 -6.11 9.49 -6.82
C LEU A 449 -7.49 9.16 -6.22
N THR A 450 -7.71 9.31 -4.92
CA THR A 450 -6.80 9.78 -3.86
C THR A 450 -6.95 8.90 -2.60
N TRP A 451 -6.09 9.07 -1.59
CA TRP A 451 -6.24 8.39 -0.29
C TRP A 451 -7.47 8.90 0.46
N ASN A 452 -7.42 10.17 0.91
CA ASN A 452 -8.46 10.83 1.71
C ASN A 452 -9.68 11.30 0.89
N GLY A 453 -10.01 10.52 -0.14
CA GLY A 453 -11.24 10.57 -0.92
C GLY A 453 -11.78 9.14 -1.07
N PRO A 454 -11.49 8.43 -2.18
CA PRO A 454 -12.05 7.12 -2.44
C PRO A 454 -11.35 5.93 -1.77
N LEU A 455 -10.23 6.05 -1.05
CA LEU A 455 -9.60 4.88 -0.39
C LEU A 455 -9.62 4.91 1.13
N HIS A 456 -10.15 6.00 1.69
CA HIS A 456 -10.23 6.20 3.13
C HIS A 456 -11.41 5.44 3.76
N GLY A 457 -11.28 5.10 5.04
CA GLY A 457 -12.36 4.48 5.83
C GLY A 457 -13.42 5.47 6.33
N ASP A 458 -14.32 4.98 7.18
CA ASP A 458 -15.44 5.73 7.76
C ASP A 458 -15.01 6.72 8.85
N ASN A 459 -14.36 7.82 8.45
CA ASN A 459 -14.18 9.00 9.32
C ASN A 459 -14.59 10.30 8.59
N SER A 460 -15.69 10.19 7.84
CA SER A 460 -16.25 11.18 6.92
C SER A 460 -16.42 12.62 7.45
N PRO A 461 -16.71 12.89 8.76
CA PRO A 461 -16.84 14.26 9.25
C PRO A 461 -15.56 15.10 9.16
N ILE A 462 -14.38 14.46 9.17
CA ILE A 462 -13.09 15.16 9.14
C ILE A 462 -12.74 15.63 7.71
N TYR A 463 -12.89 14.76 6.69
CA TYR A 463 -12.50 15.07 5.30
C TYR A 463 -13.57 15.76 4.49
N ALA A 464 -14.80 15.78 5.00
CA ALA A 464 -15.93 16.40 4.34
C ALA A 464 -15.82 17.93 4.24
N GLY A 465 -14.78 18.59 4.79
CA GLY A 465 -14.66 20.05 4.75
C GLY A 465 -15.81 20.78 5.48
N GLY A 466 -16.46 20.10 6.43
CA GLY A 466 -17.58 20.63 7.21
C GLY A 466 -18.95 20.67 6.50
N PRO A 467 -19.92 21.44 7.01
CA PRO A 467 -21.31 21.47 6.51
C PRO A 467 -21.49 22.01 5.09
N THR A 468 -20.52 22.80 4.60
CA THR A 468 -20.49 23.40 3.26
C THR A 468 -19.56 22.65 2.30
N GLY A 469 -18.87 21.61 2.77
CA GLY A 469 -18.06 20.72 1.95
C GLY A 469 -18.82 19.45 1.55
N ALA A 470 -18.11 18.35 1.35
CA ALA A 470 -18.64 17.09 0.84
C ALA A 470 -19.51 16.27 1.81
N SER A 471 -19.71 16.73 3.05
CA SER A 471 -20.40 15.96 4.12
C SER A 471 -21.77 15.44 3.70
N GLN A 472 -22.45 16.15 2.82
CA GLN A 472 -23.80 15.82 2.37
C GLN A 472 -23.85 14.57 1.46
N TRP A 473 -22.73 14.17 0.85
CA TRP A 473 -22.67 13.02 -0.05
C TRP A 473 -21.59 11.98 0.29
N VAL A 474 -20.70 12.27 1.25
CA VAL A 474 -19.66 11.30 1.70
C VAL A 474 -19.97 10.62 3.04
N ASN A 475 -20.90 11.14 3.85
CA ASN A 475 -21.25 10.52 5.13
C ASN A 475 -22.03 9.22 4.90
N GLY A 476 -21.59 8.13 5.53
CA GLY A 476 -22.22 6.81 5.38
C GLY A 476 -21.93 6.13 4.05
N MET A 477 -20.89 6.57 3.33
CA MET A 477 -20.44 6.01 2.06
C MET A 477 -19.02 5.46 2.23
N PRO A 478 -18.87 4.25 2.82
CA PRO A 478 -17.57 3.60 2.94
C PRO A 478 -16.96 3.33 1.56
N HIS A 479 -15.64 3.44 1.49
CA HIS A 479 -14.85 3.15 0.29
C HIS A 479 -13.68 2.20 0.54
N ASP A 480 -13.53 1.70 1.77
CA ASP A 480 -12.36 0.98 2.24
C ASP A 480 -12.15 -0.37 1.55
N ALA A 481 -13.21 -1.05 1.13
CA ALA A 481 -13.13 -2.33 0.41
C ALA A 481 -12.42 -2.22 -0.96
N TRP A 482 -12.30 -1.02 -1.57
CA TRP A 482 -11.45 -0.85 -2.75
C TRP A 482 -9.96 -1.05 -2.45
N ARG A 483 -9.53 -0.92 -1.19
CA ARG A 483 -8.13 -1.20 -0.80
C ARG A 483 -7.76 -2.67 -1.01
N ASP A 484 -8.70 -3.59 -0.87
CA ASP A 484 -8.44 -5.03 -1.06
C ASP A 484 -8.14 -5.34 -2.54
N VAL A 485 -8.84 -4.65 -3.47
CA VAL A 485 -8.53 -4.69 -4.90
C VAL A 485 -7.16 -4.06 -5.17
N ALA A 486 -6.88 -2.87 -4.61
CA ALA A 486 -5.57 -2.22 -4.78
C ALA A 486 -4.42 -3.12 -4.33
N GLN A 487 -4.54 -3.78 -3.18
CA GLN A 487 -3.47 -4.57 -2.58
C GLN A 487 -2.89 -5.63 -3.53
N ILE A 488 -3.75 -6.41 -4.20
CA ILE A 488 -3.31 -7.48 -5.10
C ILE A 488 -2.65 -6.91 -6.37
N TYR A 489 -3.13 -5.77 -6.86
CA TYR A 489 -2.57 -5.11 -8.04
C TYR A 489 -1.26 -4.39 -7.74
N ILE A 490 -1.14 -3.74 -6.58
CA ILE A 490 0.11 -3.16 -6.09
C ILE A 490 1.18 -4.24 -5.97
N SER A 491 0.82 -5.40 -5.39
CA SER A 491 1.74 -6.53 -5.28
C SER A 491 2.19 -7.03 -6.65
N ALA A 492 1.28 -7.13 -7.62
CA ALA A 492 1.59 -7.57 -8.99
C ALA A 492 2.46 -6.55 -9.74
N PHE A 493 2.14 -5.26 -9.61
CA PHE A 493 2.89 -4.17 -10.22
C PHE A 493 4.34 -4.14 -9.71
N LYS A 494 4.53 -4.22 -8.38
CA LYS A 494 5.87 -4.16 -7.79
C LYS A 494 6.73 -5.37 -8.12
N SER A 495 6.12 -6.55 -8.35
CA SER A 495 6.83 -7.75 -8.79
C SER A 495 7.08 -7.80 -10.31
N GLY A 496 6.50 -6.88 -11.08
CA GLY A 496 6.55 -6.89 -12.55
C GLY A 496 5.65 -7.97 -13.18
N ALA A 497 4.68 -8.50 -12.44
CA ALA A 497 3.72 -9.46 -12.96
C ALA A 497 2.73 -8.77 -13.91
N SER A 498 2.28 -9.52 -14.92
CA SER A 498 1.26 -9.07 -15.88
C SER A 498 -0.18 -9.30 -15.41
N THR A 499 -0.37 -10.04 -14.31
CA THR A 499 -1.67 -10.33 -13.71
C THR A 499 -1.55 -10.43 -12.19
N PRO A 500 -2.59 -10.05 -11.42
CA PRO A 500 -2.59 -10.21 -9.97
C PRO A 500 -2.79 -11.67 -9.55
N THR A 501 -2.19 -12.05 -8.42
CA THR A 501 -2.42 -13.35 -7.79
C THR A 501 -3.47 -13.19 -6.69
N VAL A 502 -4.59 -13.89 -6.83
CA VAL A 502 -5.66 -13.90 -5.82
C VAL A 502 -5.42 -15.04 -4.83
N THR A 503 -5.25 -14.71 -3.55
CA THR A 503 -5.00 -15.67 -2.47
C THR A 503 -6.19 -15.91 -1.55
N THR A 504 -7.21 -15.04 -1.63
CA THR A 504 -8.45 -15.08 -0.84
C THR A 504 -9.63 -14.79 -1.76
N ASP A 505 -10.69 -15.60 -1.65
CA ASP A 505 -11.95 -15.33 -2.37
C ASP A 505 -12.69 -14.17 -1.68
N GLU A 506 -13.03 -13.12 -2.43
CA GLU A 506 -13.73 -11.93 -1.92
C GLU A 506 -14.58 -11.30 -3.03
N LEU A 507 -15.73 -10.74 -2.66
CA LEU A 507 -16.56 -9.93 -3.55
C LEU A 507 -16.57 -8.49 -3.06
N VAL A 508 -15.92 -7.58 -3.79
CA VAL A 508 -15.98 -6.13 -3.52
C VAL A 508 -17.10 -5.54 -4.36
N TYR A 509 -18.17 -5.06 -3.73
CA TYR A 509 -19.33 -4.51 -4.42
C TYR A 509 -19.39 -3.00 -4.32
N TYR A 510 -19.96 -2.35 -5.34
CA TYR A 510 -20.23 -0.92 -5.32
C TYR A 510 -21.46 -0.55 -6.14
N TYR A 511 -22.16 0.50 -5.71
CA TYR A 511 -23.35 1.03 -6.37
C TYR A 511 -23.70 2.42 -5.83
N ARG A 512 -24.48 3.17 -6.61
CA ARG A 512 -25.06 4.45 -6.16
C ARG A 512 -26.27 4.23 -5.26
N PRO A 513 -26.56 5.16 -4.33
CA PRO A 513 -27.71 5.06 -3.43
C PRO A 513 -29.06 5.20 -4.13
N THR A 514 -29.09 5.81 -5.32
CA THR A 514 -30.29 6.05 -6.12
C THR A 514 -30.03 5.87 -7.61
N PRO A 515 -31.05 5.47 -8.41
CA PRO A 515 -30.96 5.49 -9.87
C PRO A 515 -30.61 6.88 -10.41
N LYS A 516 -29.91 6.97 -11.55
CA LYS A 516 -29.52 8.26 -12.15
C LYS A 516 -30.70 9.16 -12.49
N GLY A 517 -31.87 8.59 -12.75
CA GLY A 517 -33.10 9.32 -13.04
C GLY A 517 -33.91 9.74 -11.81
N ALA A 518 -33.46 9.43 -10.59
CA ALA A 518 -34.18 9.78 -9.38
C ALA A 518 -34.26 11.32 -9.23
N THR A 519 -35.43 11.82 -8.83
CA THR A 519 -35.62 13.25 -8.53
C THR A 519 -35.31 13.49 -7.06
N CYS A 520 -34.28 14.28 -6.77
CA CYS A 520 -33.89 14.63 -5.41
C CYS A 520 -34.41 16.01 -5.01
N SER A 521 -34.67 16.23 -3.71
CA SER A 521 -35.08 17.55 -3.19
C SER A 521 -33.89 18.51 -3.00
N ASP A 522 -32.89 18.40 -3.87
CA ASP A 522 -31.62 19.10 -3.78
C ASP A 522 -31.72 20.53 -4.33
N THR A 523 -30.95 21.44 -3.74
CA THR A 523 -30.79 22.82 -4.22
C THR A 523 -29.68 22.97 -5.25
N VAL A 524 -28.72 22.04 -5.27
CA VAL A 524 -27.70 21.95 -6.31
C VAL A 524 -28.27 21.13 -7.48
N PRO A 525 -28.13 21.60 -8.74
CA PRO A 525 -28.60 20.83 -9.89
C PRO A 525 -27.94 19.45 -9.96
N GLN A 526 -28.57 18.52 -10.67
CA GLN A 526 -27.95 17.23 -10.99
C GLN A 526 -26.58 17.44 -11.67
N PRO A 527 -25.51 16.73 -11.26
CA PRO A 527 -24.18 16.90 -11.83
C PRO A 527 -24.15 16.55 -13.32
N THR A 528 -23.32 17.24 -14.10
CA THR A 528 -23.12 16.86 -15.51
C THR A 528 -22.40 15.51 -15.61
N GLY A 529 -22.67 14.73 -16.67
CA GLY A 529 -22.13 13.39 -16.84
C GLY A 529 -22.99 12.28 -16.24
N TYR A 530 -23.96 12.61 -15.38
CA TYR A 530 -24.88 11.66 -14.73
C TYR A 530 -25.55 10.67 -15.68
N GLN A 531 -25.76 11.07 -16.93
CA GLN A 531 -26.43 10.27 -17.94
C GLN A 531 -25.60 9.08 -18.42
N TYR A 532 -24.28 9.13 -18.28
CA TYR A 532 -23.34 8.12 -18.79
C TYR A 532 -23.25 6.89 -17.87
N ASP A 533 -23.29 7.09 -16.56
CA ASP A 533 -23.30 5.98 -15.61
C ASP A 533 -24.53 5.07 -15.81
N ASP A 534 -24.35 3.77 -15.66
CA ASP A 534 -25.40 2.77 -15.72
C ASP A 534 -26.14 2.62 -14.38
N ASP A 535 -27.43 2.31 -14.45
CA ASP A 535 -28.20 1.91 -13.26
C ASP A 535 -27.93 0.44 -12.95
N PHE A 536 -26.71 0.17 -12.48
CA PHE A 536 -26.22 -1.15 -12.11
C PHE A 536 -25.66 -1.23 -10.69
N VAL A 537 -25.62 -2.47 -10.20
CA VAL A 537 -24.84 -2.88 -9.03
C VAL A 537 -23.66 -3.68 -9.54
N PHE A 538 -22.45 -3.26 -9.15
CA PHE A 538 -21.20 -3.82 -9.63
C PHE A 538 -20.53 -4.68 -8.55
N VAL A 539 -19.78 -5.69 -8.99
CA VAL A 539 -18.93 -6.53 -8.14
C VAL A 539 -17.60 -6.75 -8.84
N ILE A 540 -16.50 -6.42 -8.16
CA ILE A 540 -15.15 -6.91 -8.47
C ILE A 540 -14.97 -8.21 -7.67
N ALA A 541 -15.05 -9.34 -8.36
CA ALA A 541 -14.84 -10.66 -7.79
C ALA A 541 -13.34 -11.01 -7.81
N LEU A 542 -12.77 -11.24 -6.63
CA LEU A 542 -11.43 -11.78 -6.44
C LEU A 542 -11.58 -13.28 -6.21
N LEU A 543 -11.23 -14.12 -7.20
CA LEU A 543 -11.46 -15.56 -7.15
C LEU A 543 -10.16 -16.37 -7.17
N LYS A 544 -9.96 -17.24 -6.17
CA LYS A 544 -8.84 -18.20 -6.14
C LYS A 544 -9.04 -19.36 -7.11
N SER A 545 -10.30 -19.75 -7.30
CA SER A 545 -10.72 -20.85 -8.16
C SER A 545 -11.98 -20.44 -8.92
N ALA A 546 -12.27 -21.13 -10.03
CA ALA A 546 -13.50 -20.88 -10.77
C ALA A 546 -14.73 -21.05 -9.87
N GLY A 547 -15.73 -20.20 -10.06
CA GLY A 547 -16.93 -20.16 -9.23
C GLY A 547 -18.08 -19.42 -9.89
N THR A 548 -19.24 -19.47 -9.24
CA THR A 548 -20.45 -18.75 -9.67
C THR A 548 -20.73 -17.63 -8.69
N VAL A 549 -20.70 -16.38 -9.18
CA VAL A 549 -21.14 -15.21 -8.42
C VAL A 549 -22.61 -14.95 -8.72
N THR A 550 -23.40 -14.70 -7.68
CA THR A 550 -24.81 -14.34 -7.79
C THR A 550 -25.03 -12.93 -7.23
N ILE A 551 -25.65 -12.06 -8.03
CA ILE A 551 -26.07 -10.72 -7.63
C ILE A 551 -27.59 -10.67 -7.66
N THR A 552 -28.21 -10.30 -6.54
CA THR A 552 -29.66 -10.02 -6.49
C THR A 552 -29.85 -8.59 -6.03
N SER A 553 -30.58 -7.81 -6.82
CA SER A 553 -30.75 -6.38 -6.59
C SER A 553 -32.21 -6.03 -6.35
N GLY A 554 -32.56 -5.67 -5.11
CA GLY A 554 -33.94 -5.39 -4.74
C GLY A 554 -34.86 -6.59 -4.98
N SER A 555 -35.95 -6.36 -5.71
CA SER A 555 -36.88 -7.41 -6.14
C SER A 555 -36.54 -8.04 -7.51
N ASN A 556 -35.41 -7.68 -8.11
CA ASN A 556 -35.01 -8.23 -9.40
C ASN A 556 -34.64 -9.72 -9.26
N SER A 557 -34.83 -10.49 -10.34
CA SER A 557 -34.41 -11.90 -10.38
C SER A 557 -32.87 -12.01 -10.23
N PRO A 558 -32.36 -12.99 -9.46
CA PRO A 558 -30.92 -13.20 -9.30
C PRO A 558 -30.21 -13.34 -10.65
N GLN A 559 -29.10 -12.63 -10.82
CA GLN A 559 -28.19 -12.76 -11.95
C GLN A 559 -26.99 -13.62 -11.55
N GLN A 560 -26.65 -14.62 -12.37
CA GLN A 560 -25.56 -15.56 -12.09
C GLN A 560 -24.46 -15.46 -13.14
N PHE A 561 -23.22 -15.43 -12.67
CA PHE A 561 -22.02 -15.27 -13.50
C PHE A 561 -21.03 -16.40 -13.17
N SER A 562 -20.75 -17.27 -14.14
CA SER A 562 -19.71 -18.28 -14.03
C SER A 562 -18.37 -17.69 -14.45
N LEU A 563 -17.45 -17.61 -13.50
CA LEU A 563 -16.17 -16.91 -13.65
C LEU A 563 -15.00 -17.88 -13.43
N SER A 564 -13.90 -17.64 -14.12
CA SER A 564 -12.61 -18.31 -13.87
C SER A 564 -11.96 -17.81 -12.57
N ALA A 565 -10.85 -18.43 -12.18
CA ALA A 565 -9.97 -17.81 -11.18
C ALA A 565 -9.39 -16.50 -11.73
N GLY A 566 -9.13 -15.52 -10.85
CA GLY A 566 -8.62 -14.21 -11.20
C GLY A 566 -9.51 -13.07 -10.70
N VAL A 567 -9.39 -11.91 -11.32
CA VAL A 567 -10.13 -10.69 -11.00
C VAL A 567 -11.15 -10.42 -12.10
N HIS A 568 -12.41 -10.23 -11.72
CA HIS A 568 -13.49 -10.02 -12.67
C HIS A 568 -14.48 -8.97 -12.17
N THR A 569 -14.67 -7.90 -12.92
CA THR A 569 -15.78 -6.95 -12.73
C THR A 569 -17.00 -7.50 -13.46
N ILE A 570 -18.13 -7.56 -12.78
CA ILE A 570 -19.44 -7.94 -13.30
C ILE A 570 -20.50 -6.99 -12.77
N ALA A 571 -21.65 -6.94 -13.44
CA ALA A 571 -22.72 -6.01 -13.09
C ALA A 571 -24.11 -6.64 -13.26
N ALA A 572 -25.08 -6.20 -12.46
CA ALA A 572 -26.48 -6.58 -12.59
C ALA A 572 -27.40 -5.35 -12.57
N PRO A 573 -28.57 -5.39 -13.25
CA PRO A 573 -29.61 -4.36 -13.20
C PRO A 573 -29.93 -3.91 -11.78
N MET A 574 -29.82 -2.60 -11.53
CA MET A 574 -30.18 -1.99 -10.26
C MET A 574 -31.68 -2.16 -9.98
N GLY A 575 -32.00 -2.59 -8.77
CA GLY A 575 -33.35 -2.74 -8.24
C GLY A 575 -33.44 -2.07 -6.87
N LEU A 576 -34.60 -1.47 -6.60
CA LEU A 576 -34.87 -0.80 -5.34
C LEU A 576 -34.91 -1.79 -4.18
N GLY A 577 -34.33 -1.40 -3.03
CA GLY A 577 -34.28 -2.20 -1.82
C GLY A 577 -32.88 -2.73 -1.50
N THR A 578 -32.83 -3.91 -0.88
CA THR A 578 -31.58 -4.53 -0.42
C THR A 578 -30.85 -5.20 -1.58
N GLN A 579 -29.52 -5.10 -1.56
CA GLN A 579 -28.63 -5.77 -2.50
C GLN A 579 -28.06 -7.01 -1.81
N THR A 580 -27.97 -8.14 -2.50
CA THR A 580 -27.37 -9.36 -1.94
C THR A 580 -26.37 -9.95 -2.90
N PHE A 581 -25.25 -10.42 -2.37
CA PHE A 581 -24.13 -10.95 -3.12
C PHE A 581 -23.79 -12.33 -2.59
N ALA A 582 -23.49 -13.27 -3.48
CA ALA A 582 -23.06 -14.60 -3.10
C ALA A 582 -22.00 -15.16 -4.05
N LEU A 583 -21.11 -15.99 -3.53
CA LEU A 583 -20.13 -16.76 -4.29
C LEU A 583 -20.28 -18.23 -3.92
N SER A 584 -20.35 -19.09 -4.93
CA SER A 584 -20.20 -20.53 -4.79
C SER A 584 -19.01 -20.99 -5.64
N SER A 585 -17.90 -21.35 -5.00
CA SER A 585 -16.71 -21.92 -5.65
C SER A 585 -16.28 -23.21 -4.94
N SER A 586 -15.20 -23.83 -5.43
CA SER A 586 -14.58 -24.97 -4.75
C SER A 586 -13.80 -24.58 -3.49
N THR A 587 -13.46 -23.30 -3.35
CA THR A 587 -12.63 -22.75 -2.26
C THR A 587 -13.42 -21.92 -1.25
N ALA A 588 -14.60 -21.41 -1.62
CA ALA A 588 -15.43 -20.57 -0.76
C ALA A 588 -16.93 -20.70 -1.06
N ASN A 589 -17.74 -20.49 -0.02
CA ASN A 589 -19.18 -20.25 -0.14
C ASN A 589 -19.52 -19.01 0.68
N LEU A 590 -19.68 -17.88 -0.01
CA LEU A 590 -19.86 -16.56 0.60
C LEU A 590 -21.28 -16.07 0.34
N SER A 591 -21.87 -15.37 1.31
CA SER A 591 -23.12 -14.64 1.10
C SER A 591 -23.20 -13.44 2.04
N GLY A 592 -23.67 -12.32 1.53
CA GLY A 592 -23.83 -11.09 2.31
C GLY A 592 -24.82 -10.12 1.68
N ASN A 593 -25.34 -9.23 2.52
CA ASN A 593 -26.18 -8.11 2.09
C ASN A 593 -25.32 -6.86 1.92
N GLY A 594 -25.67 -6.03 0.94
CA GLY A 594 -25.18 -4.66 0.83
C GLY A 594 -25.62 -3.83 2.04
N GLY A 595 -24.73 -2.97 2.52
CA GLY A 595 -24.98 -2.15 3.72
C GLY A 595 -25.87 -0.93 3.49
N LEU A 596 -26.18 -0.56 2.25
CA LEU A 596 -27.09 0.53 1.91
C LEU A 596 -28.20 0.07 0.96
N GLN A 597 -29.45 0.36 1.30
CA GLN A 597 -30.56 0.07 0.41
C GLN A 597 -30.63 1.12 -0.70
N ILE A 598 -30.88 0.66 -1.92
CA ILE A 598 -31.11 1.55 -3.07
C ILE A 598 -32.55 2.06 -2.99
N THR A 599 -32.73 3.37 -3.08
CA THR A 599 -34.06 3.98 -3.02
C THR A 599 -34.29 4.89 -4.23
N ASN A 600 -35.53 5.35 -4.44
CA ASN A 600 -35.83 6.42 -5.39
C ASN A 600 -36.03 7.78 -4.72
N GLN A 601 -35.71 7.89 -3.43
CA GLN A 601 -35.89 9.09 -2.62
C GLN A 601 -34.52 9.61 -2.18
N CYS A 602 -34.26 10.88 -2.43
CA CYS A 602 -32.99 11.50 -2.09
C CYS A 602 -33.19 12.97 -1.74
N SER A 603 -32.42 13.43 -0.77
CA SER A 603 -32.29 14.87 -0.47
C SER A 603 -31.14 15.52 -1.24
N VAL A 604 -30.19 14.72 -1.72
CA VAL A 604 -28.99 15.15 -2.43
C VAL A 604 -28.82 14.31 -3.69
N TYR A 605 -28.41 14.91 -4.82
CA TYR A 605 -28.01 14.17 -6.03
C TYR A 605 -26.66 13.47 -5.79
N ASN A 606 -26.67 12.42 -4.96
CA ASN A 606 -25.48 11.71 -4.55
C ASN A 606 -25.06 10.65 -5.60
N PHE A 607 -24.12 11.02 -6.45
CA PHE A 607 -23.45 10.12 -7.39
C PHE A 607 -22.14 9.53 -6.84
N ASN A 608 -21.93 9.59 -5.52
CA ASN A 608 -20.88 8.82 -4.88
C ASN A 608 -21.24 7.33 -4.85
N ALA A 609 -20.23 6.47 -4.80
CA ALA A 609 -20.45 5.03 -4.70
C ALA A 609 -20.47 4.58 -3.23
N TYR A 610 -21.46 3.79 -2.86
CA TYR A 610 -21.39 2.98 -1.65
C TYR A 610 -20.57 1.75 -1.96
N VAL A 611 -19.52 1.46 -1.19
CA VAL A 611 -18.64 0.32 -1.43
C VAL A 611 -18.65 -0.58 -0.21
N GLY A 612 -18.63 -1.89 -0.44
CA GLY A 612 -18.42 -2.84 0.64
C GLY A 612 -17.91 -4.16 0.09
N LYS A 613 -17.86 -5.17 0.97
CA LYS A 613 -17.37 -6.47 0.59
C LYS A 613 -18.09 -7.62 1.26
N VAL A 614 -18.02 -8.78 0.61
CA VAL A 614 -18.35 -10.08 1.20
C VAL A 614 -17.09 -10.94 1.15
N SER A 615 -16.56 -11.26 2.33
CA SER A 615 -15.34 -12.06 2.52
C SER A 615 -15.64 -13.28 3.39
N ALA A 616 -14.74 -14.28 3.37
CA ALA A 616 -14.83 -15.52 4.17
C ALA A 616 -14.73 -15.30 5.68
#